data_AF-A0A357T141-F1
#
_entry.id   AF-A0A357T141-F1
#
_cell.length_a   1.000
_cell.length_b   1.000
_cell.length_c   1.000
_cell.angle_alpha   90.00
_cell.angle_beta   90.00
_cell.angle_gamma   90.00
#
_symmetry.space_group_name_H-M   'P 1'
#
loop_
_entity.id
_entity.type
_entity.pdbx_description
1 polymer ?
#
loop_
_entity_poly.entity_id
_entity_poly.type
_entity_poly.pdbx_seq_one_letter_code
_entity_poly.pdbx_strand_id
1 'polypeptide(L)' 'AKLTEGLERNVTEKIREELENVIIKAQGLGADIFGIGRYLQAYNPKLWKQLNWEQEFPYFPIKLEIRMEWALTVRRLGG' A
#
# COMPACT_ATOMS: atom_id res chain seq x y z
N ALA A 1 3.42 -18.70 -19.93
CA ALA A 1 2.09 -18.47 -19.34
C ALA A 1 2.03 -19.01 -17.91
N LYS A 2 2.00 -20.33 -17.67
CA LYS A 2 1.85 -20.88 -16.31
C LYS A 2 2.97 -20.56 -15.30
N LEU A 3 4.23 -20.51 -15.72
CA LEU A 3 5.37 -20.13 -14.87
C LEU A 3 5.37 -18.64 -14.49
N THR A 4 4.95 -17.78 -15.42
CA THR A 4 4.91 -16.32 -15.21
C THR A 4 3.75 -15.93 -14.30
N GLU A 5 2.59 -16.58 -14.43
CA GLU A 5 1.44 -16.38 -13.54
C GLU A 5 1.74 -16.78 -12.09
N GLY A 6 2.43 -17.90 -11.88
CA GLY A 6 2.84 -18.33 -10.54
C GLY A 6 3.84 -17.36 -9.89
N LEU A 7 4.79 -16.84 -10.67
CA LEU A 7 5.77 -15.87 -10.20
C LEU A 7 5.13 -14.51 -9.90
N GLU A 8 4.27 -14.02 -10.79
CA GLU A 8 3.50 -12.78 -10.59
C GLU A 8 2.66 -12.84 -9.31
N ARG A 9 1.96 -13.96 -9.09
CA ARG A 9 1.19 -14.17 -7.86
C ARG A 9 2.10 -14.15 -6.63
N ASN A 10 3.20 -14.90 -6.63
CA ASN A 10 4.10 -15.00 -5.47
C ASN A 10 4.74 -13.65 -5.14
N VAL A 11 5.14 -12.88 -6.15
CA VAL A 11 5.68 -11.53 -5.96
C VAL A 11 4.60 -10.59 -5.43
N THR A 12 3.38 -10.66 -5.96
CA THR A 12 2.25 -9.84 -5.49
C THR A 12 1.95 -10.11 -4.02
N GLU A 13 1.86 -11.37 -3.61
CA GLU A 13 1.63 -11.72 -2.21
C GLU A 13 2.79 -11.29 -1.32
N LYS A 14 4.04 -11.40 -1.80
CA LYS A 14 5.19 -10.93 -1.01
C LYS A 14 5.17 -9.43 -0.78
N ILE A 15 4.84 -8.65 -1.82
CA ILE A 15 4.68 -7.20 -1.71
C ILE A 15 3.52 -6.85 -0.77
N ARG A 16 2.43 -7.63 -0.80
CA ARG A 16 1.30 -7.47 0.13
C ARG A 16 1.77 -7.58 1.58
N GLU A 17 2.43 -8.67 1.93
CA GLU A 17 2.95 -8.87 3.29
C GLU A 17 3.87 -7.73 3.74
N GLU A 18 4.76 -7.27 2.85
CA GLU A 18 5.69 -6.19 3.18
C GLU A 18 4.96 -4.86 3.40
N LEU A 19 4.00 -4.52 2.55
CA LEU A 19 3.22 -3.28 2.69
C LEU A 19 2.31 -3.33 3.93
N GLU A 20 1.72 -4.47 4.26
CA GLU A 20 0.95 -4.65 5.51
C GLU A 20 1.84 -4.39 6.73
N ASN A 21 3.06 -4.95 6.75
CA ASN A 21 4.03 -4.69 7.82
C ASN A 21 4.46 -3.22 7.90
N VAL A 22 4.62 -2.55 6.75
CA VAL A 22 4.94 -1.12 6.71
C VAL A 22 3.78 -0.29 7.29
N ILE A 23 2.53 -0.62 6.96
CA ILE A 23 1.34 0.04 7.51
C ILE A 23 1.27 -0.14 9.02
N ILE A 24 1.44 -1.37 9.52
CA ILE A 24 1.45 -1.67 10.96
C ILE A 24 2.53 -0.85 11.67
N LYS A 25 3.74 -0.79 11.12
CA LYS A 25 4.85 -0.02 11.69
C LYS A 25 4.58 1.48 11.65
N ALA A 26 4.03 1.99 10.56
CA ALA A 26 3.64 3.39 10.40
C ALA A 26 2.62 3.79 11.48
N GLN A 27 1.57 2.97 11.67
CA GLN A 27 0.56 3.19 12.72
C GLN A 27 1.15 3.10 14.12
N GLY A 28 2.00 2.12 14.40
CA GLY A 28 2.68 1.98 15.68
C GLY A 28 3.63 3.14 16.03
N LEU A 29 4.10 3.87 15.02
CA LEU A 29 4.93 5.08 15.18
C LEU A 29 4.12 6.38 15.11
N GLY A 30 2.80 6.33 14.86
CA GLY A 30 1.99 7.52 14.61
C GLY A 30 2.40 8.30 13.35
N ALA A 31 3.09 7.66 12.41
CA ALA A 31 3.69 8.31 11.26
C ALA A 31 2.87 8.06 9.97
N ASP A 32 2.10 9.04 9.52
CA ASP A 32 1.32 8.97 8.28
C ASP A 32 2.21 9.17 7.02
N ILE A 33 3.06 8.17 6.75
CA ILE A 33 4.04 8.20 5.65
C ILE A 33 3.38 8.12 4.26
N PHE A 34 2.14 7.63 4.18
CA PHE A 34 1.35 7.54 2.95
C PHE A 34 0.52 8.82 2.70
N GLY A 35 0.42 9.70 3.70
CA GLY A 35 -0.31 10.96 3.62
C GLY A 35 -1.83 10.79 3.57
N ILE A 36 -2.38 9.76 4.21
CA ILE A 36 -3.82 9.47 4.27
C ILE A 36 -4.60 10.67 4.84
N GLY A 37 -4.06 11.36 5.84
CA GLY A 37 -4.68 12.55 6.43
C GLY A 37 -4.89 13.67 5.41
N ARG A 38 -3.97 13.83 4.45
CA ARG A 38 -4.12 14.80 3.36
C ARG A 38 -5.31 14.46 2.45
N TYR A 39 -5.52 13.18 2.15
CA TYR A 39 -6.68 12.74 1.40
C TYR A 39 -7.97 12.93 2.21
N LEU A 40 -7.94 12.65 3.51
CA LEU A 40 -9.09 12.85 4.39
C LEU A 40 -9.49 14.33 4.47
N GLN A 41 -8.51 15.22 4.57
CA GLN A 41 -8.71 16.66 4.53
C GLN A 41 -9.31 17.14 3.22
N ALA A 42 -8.80 16.64 2.09
CA ALA A 42 -9.23 17.06 0.75
C ALA A 42 -10.65 16.57 0.40
N TYR A 43 -10.95 15.30 0.70
CA TYR A 43 -12.19 14.66 0.26
C TYR A 43 -13.28 14.59 1.34
N ASN A 44 -12.91 14.67 2.62
CA ASN A 44 -13.84 14.65 3.76
C ASN A 44 -13.55 15.78 4.78
N PRO A 45 -13.57 17.07 4.36
CA PRO A 45 -13.15 18.19 5.21
C PRO A 45 -13.99 18.37 6.48
N LYS A 46 -15.26 17.93 6.48
CA LYS A 46 -16.12 17.96 7.69
C LYS A 46 -15.61 16.99 8.75
N LEU A 47 -15.28 15.76 8.34
CA LEU A 47 -14.73 14.73 9.22
C LEU A 47 -13.33 15.16 9.71
N TRP A 48 -12.49 15.67 8.81
CA TRP A 48 -11.15 16.15 9.17
C TRP A 48 -11.16 17.16 10.32
N LYS A 49 -12.10 18.11 10.33
CA LYS A 49 -12.25 19.10 11.40
C LYS A 49 -12.61 18.50 12.76
N GLN A 50 -13.10 17.26 12.81
CA GLN A 50 -13.53 16.59 14.03
C GLN A 50 -12.46 15.63 14.58
N LEU A 51 -11.42 15.33 13.81
CA LEU A 51 -10.40 14.34 14.17
C LEU A 51 -9.15 15.01 14.75
N ASN A 52 -8.57 14.39 15.77
CA ASN A 52 -7.18 14.63 16.12
C ASN A 52 -6.31 13.60 15.37
N TRP A 53 -5.85 13.93 14.17
CA TRP A 53 -5.22 12.95 13.29
C TRP A 53 -4.02 12.23 13.91
N GLU A 54 -3.23 12.90 14.75
CA GLU A 54 -2.09 12.29 15.44
C GLU A 54 -2.53 11.19 16.42
N GLN A 55 -3.71 11.32 17.03
CA GLN A 55 -4.28 10.33 17.96
C GLN A 55 -5.09 9.25 17.23
N GLU A 56 -5.70 9.59 16.11
CA GLU A 56 -6.61 8.71 15.36
C GLU A 56 -5.87 7.79 14.38
N PHE A 57 -4.80 8.28 13.74
CA PHE A 57 -4.04 7.53 12.73
C PHE A 57 -3.55 6.14 13.20
N PRO A 58 -3.01 5.99 14.43
CA PRO A 58 -2.61 4.68 14.95
C PRO A 58 -3.70 3.61 14.94
N TYR A 59 -4.97 4.01 14.95
CA TYR A 59 -6.14 3.10 15.01
C TYR A 59 -6.99 3.16 13.74
N PHE A 60 -6.61 3.99 12.76
CA PHE A 60 -7.39 4.19 11.56
C PHE A 60 -7.45 2.89 10.73
N PRO A 61 -8.65 2.42 10.34
CA PRO A 61 -8.77 1.17 9.59
C PRO A 61 -8.26 1.35 8.15
N ILE A 62 -7.18 0.63 7.80
CA ILE A 62 -6.59 0.65 6.47
C ILE A 62 -6.79 -0.70 5.81
N LYS A 63 -7.48 -0.73 4.67
CA LYS A 63 -7.61 -1.91 3.82
C LYS A 63 -6.69 -1.78 2.62
N LEU A 64 -5.77 -2.74 2.46
CA LEU A 64 -4.81 -2.76 1.36
C LEU A 64 -5.32 -3.62 0.19
N GLU A 65 -5.39 -3.03 -1.00
CA GLU A 65 -5.60 -3.74 -2.25
C GLU A 65 -4.40 -3.50 -3.17
N ILE A 66 -3.80 -4.58 -3.65
CA ILE A 66 -2.66 -4.53 -4.58
C ILE A 66 -3.09 -5.18 -5.87
N ARG A 67 -2.86 -4.47 -6.97
CA ARG A 67 -2.98 -4.97 -8.33
C ARG A 67 -1.62 -4.77 -8.98
N MET A 68 -0.93 -5.87 -9.23
CA MET A 68 0.31 -5.86 -9.98
C MET A 68 0.00 -6.25 -11.42
N GLU A 69 0.58 -5.53 -12.37
CA GLU A 69 0.59 -5.92 -13.78
C GLU A 69 2.05 -6.09 -14.18
N TRP A 70 2.44 -7.31 -14.53
CA TRP A 70 3.83 -7.62 -14.85
C TRP A 70 4.11 -7.51 -16.36
N ALA A 71 4.90 -6.49 -16.75
CA ALA A 71 5.42 -6.36 -18.11
C ALA A 71 6.85 -6.92 -18.22
N LEU A 72 6.96 -8.22 -18.51
CA LEU A 72 8.26 -8.85 -18.80
C LEU A 72 8.70 -8.53 -20.24
N THR A 73 9.74 -7.71 -20.38
CA THR A 73 10.44 -7.53 -21.67
C THR A 73 11.63 -8.48 -21.73
N VAL A 74 11.48 -9.63 -22.40
CA VAL A 74 12.61 -10.52 -22.68
C VAL A 74 13.35 -10.01 -23.92
N ARG A 75 14.52 -9.40 -23.73
CA ARG A 75 15.45 -9.11 -24.83
C ARG A 75 16.38 -10.31 -25.01
N ARG A 76 16.25 -11.03 -26.13
CA ARG A 76 17.31 -11.95 -26.55
C ARG A 76 18.49 -11.09 -26.99
N LEU A 77 19.59 -11.14 -26.24
CA LEU A 77 20.88 -10.72 -26.78
C LEU A 77 21.33 -11.86 -27.70
N GLY A 78 21.42 -11.58 -29.00
CA GLY A 78 21.77 -12.57 -30.01
C GLY A 78 23.12 -13.24 -29.74
N GLY A 79 23.16 -14.54 -30.06
CA GLY A 79 24.30 -15.46 -29.98
C GLY A 79 23.80 -16.86 -30.30
#